data_AF-A0A4U8UDU5-F1
#
_entry.id   AF-A0A4U8UDU5-F1
#
_cell.length_a   1.000
_cell.length_b   1.000
_cell.length_c   1.000
_cell.angle_alpha   90.00
_cell.angle_beta   90.00
_cell.angle_gamma   90.00
#
_symmetry.space_group_name_H-M   'P 1'
#
loop_
_entity.id
_entity.type
_entity.pdbx_description
1 polymer ?
#
loop_
_entity_poly.entity_id
_entity_poly.type
_entity_poly.pdbx_seq_one_letter_code
_entity_poly.pdbx_strand_id
1 'polypeptide(L)'
;MLKKALGIMDDLLGNKGAEKEKLKAKEQQEKKKDKKIESKTDNAIEIPTSTRQTKKELTQEHIHLLNKAFNMLKNEEGITTIAELGHYLSNEHGFKAGDFIGSKSLRVIYSEIDNGEAYTLTQDEQKTHIIYIERKEKMQLQSRPKLHNKVKTASPKENSTSLFDFAWFRNGYEVAINDLQKQAIQEEWGKNNKYLKYYIESRFKITIEKYPELLFFTENKSKAYFNTGLLTNNWKDLYAYFNKKPATFNGKEVNYCFVGFVDENYRDFAGNELPDTINFFKNAEDIYFDASLDIKYNENHILEHNIDRFPEFVKRIPPGGNRAIWLDGIIKHTKKRIQRNYRTVIPQWYNGSLCFLLPLSFDDSTINKPELLLTCIKKQDYYWIATCLTPEMAYSNARIIAKPESDWLKP
;
A
#
# COMPACT_ATOMS: atom_id res chain seq x y z
N MET A 1 -49.75 -61.55 -1.78
CA MET A 1 -49.24 -60.16 -1.89
C MET A 1 -49.57 -59.28 -0.68
N LEU A 2 -50.73 -59.40 -0.02
CA LEU A 2 -51.06 -58.58 1.17
C LEU A 2 -50.14 -58.76 2.40
N LYS A 3 -49.61 -59.96 2.67
CA LYS A 3 -48.67 -60.18 3.79
C LYS A 3 -47.31 -59.48 3.63
N LYS A 4 -46.90 -59.18 2.39
CA LYS A 4 -45.63 -58.48 2.10
C LYS A 4 -45.77 -56.95 2.22
N ALA A 5 -46.98 -56.42 2.06
CA ALA A 5 -47.27 -54.99 2.23
C ALA A 5 -47.44 -54.58 3.70
N LEU A 6 -47.96 -55.48 4.55
CA LEU A 6 -48.07 -55.24 6.00
C LEU A 6 -46.69 -55.17 6.69
N GLY A 7 -45.75 -56.04 6.33
CA GLY A 7 -44.39 -56.02 6.92
C GLY A 7 -43.58 -54.76 6.60
N ILE A 8 -43.77 -54.17 5.41
CA ILE A 8 -43.06 -52.94 5.02
C ILE A 8 -43.66 -51.70 5.72
N MET A 9 -44.95 -51.75 6.08
CA MET A 9 -45.62 -50.66 6.78
C MET A 9 -45.25 -50.62 8.28
N ASP A 10 -45.05 -51.79 8.89
CA ASP A 10 -44.56 -51.90 10.29
C ASP A 10 -43.10 -51.41 10.44
N ASP A 11 -42.22 -51.69 9.47
CA ASP A 11 -40.84 -51.20 9.48
C ASP A 11 -40.75 -49.66 9.33
N LEU A 12 -41.64 -49.05 8.54
CA LEU A 12 -41.71 -47.59 8.36
C LEU A 12 -42.31 -46.86 9.56
N LEU A 13 -43.20 -47.52 10.32
CA LEU A 13 -43.78 -46.97 11.55
C LEU A 13 -42.84 -47.14 12.76
N GLY A 14 -42.09 -48.25 12.82
CA GLY A 14 -41.07 -48.50 13.85
C GLY A 14 -39.91 -47.49 13.79
N ASN A 15 -39.46 -47.13 12.58
CA ASN A 15 -38.34 -46.20 12.40
C ASN A 15 -38.70 -44.74 12.79
N LYS A 16 -39.96 -44.31 12.58
CA LYS A 16 -40.45 -43.00 13.03
C LYS A 16 -40.60 -42.88 14.55
N GLY A 17 -40.84 -43.99 15.25
CA GLY A 17 -40.84 -44.04 16.71
C GLY A 17 -39.44 -43.80 17.29
N ALA A 18 -38.43 -44.49 16.73
CA ALA A 18 -37.04 -44.39 17.17
C ALA A 18 -36.42 -43.00 16.91
N GLU A 19 -36.77 -42.32 15.81
CA GLU A 19 -36.33 -40.94 15.57
C GLU A 19 -36.97 -39.93 16.53
N LYS A 20 -38.25 -40.10 16.89
CA LYS A 20 -38.92 -39.23 17.87
C LYS A 20 -38.35 -39.39 19.28
N GLU A 21 -37.95 -40.60 19.68
CA GLU A 21 -37.29 -40.82 20.97
C GLU A 21 -35.87 -40.25 21.00
N LYS A 22 -35.11 -40.35 19.90
CA LYS A 22 -33.80 -39.69 19.78
C LYS A 22 -33.90 -38.16 19.84
N LEU A 23 -34.92 -37.57 19.23
CA LEU A 23 -35.15 -36.12 19.29
C LEU A 23 -35.53 -35.66 20.71
N LYS A 24 -36.41 -36.40 21.40
CA LYS A 24 -36.77 -36.12 22.81
C LYS A 24 -35.59 -36.31 23.78
N ALA A 25 -34.72 -37.28 23.54
CA ALA A 25 -33.51 -37.48 24.33
C ALA A 25 -32.49 -36.34 24.14
N LYS A 26 -32.41 -35.78 22.94
CA LYS A 26 -31.55 -34.62 22.62
C LYS A 26 -32.07 -33.33 23.26
N GLU A 27 -33.39 -33.10 23.21
CA GLU A 27 -34.04 -31.97 23.92
C GLU A 27 -33.93 -32.09 25.45
N GLN A 28 -33.96 -33.31 26.02
CA GLN A 28 -33.73 -33.52 27.45
C GLN A 28 -32.26 -33.36 27.86
N GLN A 29 -31.30 -33.62 26.97
CA GLN A 29 -29.89 -33.33 27.19
C GLN A 29 -29.58 -31.83 27.13
N GLU A 30 -30.22 -31.08 26.23
CA GLU A 30 -30.10 -29.61 26.17
C GLU A 30 -30.74 -28.95 27.40
N LYS A 31 -31.95 -29.38 27.81
CA LYS A 31 -32.59 -28.89 29.06
C LYS A 31 -31.81 -29.24 30.34
N LYS A 32 -31.02 -30.31 30.35
CA LYS A 32 -30.11 -30.65 31.47
C LYS A 32 -28.80 -29.87 31.42
N LYS A 33 -28.36 -29.39 30.24
CA LYS A 33 -27.23 -28.47 30.11
C LYS A 33 -27.61 -27.06 30.56
N ASP A 34 -28.81 -26.59 30.21
CA ASP A 34 -29.30 -25.27 30.62
C ASP A 34 -29.54 -25.21 32.15
N LYS A 35 -30.12 -26.26 32.75
CA LYS A 35 -30.25 -26.35 34.22
C LYS A 35 -28.93 -26.48 34.99
N LYS A 36 -27.84 -26.86 34.33
CA LYS A 36 -26.50 -26.94 34.96
C LYS A 36 -25.74 -25.61 34.88
N ILE A 37 -26.20 -24.69 34.03
CA ILE A 37 -25.71 -23.31 33.95
C ILE A 37 -26.45 -22.40 34.96
N GLU A 38 -27.68 -22.76 35.37
CA GLU A 38 -28.51 -22.00 36.32
C GLU A 38 -28.23 -22.25 37.83
N SER A 39 -27.22 -23.04 38.24
CA SER A 39 -26.96 -23.32 39.68
C SER A 39 -25.60 -22.85 40.21
N LYS A 40 -24.90 -21.97 39.48
CA LYS A 40 -23.70 -21.29 39.98
C LYS A 40 -23.67 -19.84 39.54
N THR A 41 -24.39 -18.99 40.27
CA THR A 41 -23.95 -17.67 40.78
C THR A 41 -25.14 -16.95 41.40
N ASP A 42 -25.45 -17.28 42.66
CA ASP A 42 -26.03 -16.31 43.58
C ASP A 42 -24.87 -15.51 44.18
N ASN A 43 -24.74 -14.26 43.77
CA ASN A 43 -24.30 -13.18 44.64
C ASN A 43 -24.85 -11.88 44.06
N ALA A 44 -25.73 -11.25 44.83
CA ALA A 44 -26.53 -10.11 44.48
C ALA A 44 -25.68 -8.91 44.02
N ILE A 45 -26.03 -8.35 42.86
CA ILE A 45 -25.80 -6.94 42.53
C ILE A 45 -27.09 -6.43 41.86
N GLU A 46 -27.58 -5.31 42.38
CA GLU A 46 -28.81 -4.61 42.03
C GLU A 46 -29.02 -4.45 40.52
N ILE A 47 -30.27 -4.58 40.07
CA ILE A 47 -30.71 -4.28 38.71
C ILE A 47 -30.75 -2.76 38.54
N PRO A 48 -29.99 -2.13 37.62
CA PRO A 48 -30.34 -0.84 37.09
C PRO A 48 -31.30 -1.05 35.91
N THR A 49 -32.49 -0.49 36.06
CA THR A 49 -33.38 -0.02 34.99
C THR A 49 -32.64 0.48 33.75
N SER A 50 -33.10 0.04 32.57
CA SER A 50 -32.88 0.66 31.25
C SER A 50 -31.47 1.22 31.02
N THR A 51 -30.56 0.38 30.50
CA THR A 51 -29.28 0.85 29.99
C THR A 51 -29.52 1.67 28.73
N ARG A 52 -29.79 2.96 28.92
CA ARG A 52 -29.47 4.01 27.96
C ARG A 52 -28.05 3.71 27.49
N GLN A 53 -27.87 3.27 26.24
CA GLN A 53 -26.53 3.05 25.68
C GLN A 53 -25.74 4.33 25.94
N THR A 54 -24.80 4.26 26.88
CA THR A 54 -23.88 5.36 27.15
C THR A 54 -23.04 5.47 25.90
N LYS A 55 -23.42 6.42 25.04
CA LYS A 55 -22.69 6.78 23.84
C LYS A 55 -21.21 6.96 24.23
N LYS A 56 -20.30 6.43 23.41
CA LYS A 56 -18.86 6.43 23.68
C LYS A 56 -18.23 7.73 23.18
N GLU A 57 -17.15 8.18 23.81
CA GLU A 57 -16.32 9.26 23.26
C GLU A 57 -15.43 8.74 22.11
N LEU A 58 -15.14 9.61 21.14
CA LEU A 58 -14.27 9.26 20.02
C LEU A 58 -12.80 9.26 20.47
N THR A 59 -12.22 8.08 20.63
CA THR A 59 -10.81 7.89 21.03
C THR A 59 -9.82 8.10 19.87
N GLN A 60 -8.53 8.28 20.20
CA GLN A 60 -7.44 8.38 19.22
C GLN A 60 -7.30 7.13 18.34
N GLU A 61 -7.61 5.94 18.86
CA GLU A 61 -7.62 4.70 18.08
C GLU A 61 -8.72 4.70 17.01
N HIS A 62 -9.90 5.24 17.33
CA HIS A 62 -10.98 5.41 16.35
C HIS A 62 -10.60 6.42 15.27
N ILE A 63 -9.96 7.54 15.64
CA ILE A 63 -9.46 8.53 14.68
C ILE A 63 -8.41 7.91 13.76
N HIS A 64 -7.50 7.10 14.30
CA HIS A 64 -6.52 6.36 13.50
C HIS A 64 -7.20 5.40 12.50
N LEU A 65 -8.23 4.68 12.93
CA LEU A 65 -9.01 3.79 12.07
C LEU A 65 -9.71 4.54 10.94
N LEU A 66 -10.34 5.68 11.23
CA LEU A 66 -11.01 6.53 10.24
C LEU A 66 -10.00 7.07 9.21
N ASN A 67 -8.86 7.60 9.67
CA ASN A 67 -7.79 8.06 8.79
C ASN A 67 -7.23 6.94 7.90
N LYS A 68 -7.13 5.72 8.43
CA LYS A 68 -6.70 4.54 7.68
C LYS A 68 -7.71 4.16 6.59
N ALA A 69 -9.00 4.11 6.93
CA ALA A 69 -10.07 3.82 5.97
C ALA A 69 -10.07 4.83 4.81
N PHE A 70 -9.97 6.12 5.13
CA PHE A 70 -9.85 7.18 4.13
C PHE A 70 -8.66 6.97 3.17
N ASN A 71 -7.46 6.73 3.72
CA ASN A 71 -6.26 6.56 2.90
C ASN A 71 -6.30 5.32 2.00
N MET A 72 -7.08 4.30 2.38
CA MET A 72 -7.24 3.09 1.57
C MET A 72 -8.23 3.25 0.43
N LEU A 73 -9.30 4.03 0.63
CA LEU A 73 -10.42 4.13 -0.31
C LEU A 73 -10.38 5.37 -1.20
N LYS A 74 -9.49 6.33 -0.93
CA LYS A 74 -9.30 7.49 -1.80
C LYS A 74 -8.84 7.09 -3.20
N ASN A 75 -9.39 7.76 -4.21
CA ASN A 75 -8.98 7.64 -5.60
C ASN A 75 -7.66 8.40 -5.88
N GLU A 76 -7.24 8.43 -7.14
CA GLU A 76 -6.01 9.12 -7.57
C GLU A 76 -6.01 10.63 -7.31
N GLU A 77 -7.20 11.25 -7.23
CA GLU A 77 -7.40 12.65 -6.89
C GLU A 77 -7.44 12.90 -5.38
N GLY A 78 -7.30 11.85 -4.56
CA GLY A 78 -7.32 11.95 -3.11
C GLY A 78 -8.71 12.04 -2.49
N ILE A 79 -9.75 11.67 -3.24
CA ILE A 79 -11.16 11.80 -2.87
C ILE A 79 -11.80 10.41 -2.70
N THR A 80 -12.71 10.26 -1.73
CA THR A 80 -13.61 9.09 -1.61
C THR A 80 -15.00 9.54 -1.15
N THR A 81 -15.98 8.65 -1.11
CA THR A 81 -17.33 8.97 -0.64
C THR A 81 -17.57 8.52 0.80
N ILE A 82 -18.42 9.24 1.53
CA ILE A 82 -18.87 8.84 2.87
C ILE A 82 -19.57 7.47 2.86
N ALA A 83 -20.23 7.12 1.76
CA ALA A 83 -20.89 5.82 1.61
C ALA A 83 -19.89 4.66 1.55
N GLU A 84 -18.83 4.79 0.75
CA GLU A 84 -17.76 3.79 0.65
C GLU A 84 -17.04 3.60 1.99
N LEU A 85 -16.74 4.71 2.67
CA LEU A 85 -16.14 4.68 4.00
C LEU A 85 -17.06 4.01 5.02
N GLY A 86 -18.35 4.32 5.00
CA GLY A 86 -19.33 3.72 5.90
C GLY A 86 -19.45 2.21 5.70
N HIS A 87 -19.48 1.76 4.44
CA HIS A 87 -19.53 0.34 4.11
C HIS A 87 -18.28 -0.39 4.61
N TYR A 88 -17.09 0.15 4.33
CA TYR A 88 -15.82 -0.43 4.78
C TYR A 88 -15.71 -0.48 6.32
N LEU A 89 -15.98 0.63 7.00
CA LEU A 89 -15.87 0.75 8.45
C LEU A 89 -16.86 -0.18 9.18
N SER A 90 -18.09 -0.28 8.68
CA SER A 90 -19.11 -1.16 9.27
C SER A 90 -18.77 -2.64 9.07
N ASN A 91 -18.38 -3.05 7.86
CA ASN A 91 -18.22 -4.47 7.54
C ASN A 91 -16.90 -5.05 8.05
N GLU A 92 -15.80 -4.30 7.92
CA GLU A 92 -14.45 -4.80 8.26
C GLU A 92 -14.11 -4.57 9.74
N HIS A 93 -14.73 -3.57 10.37
CA HIS A 93 -14.35 -3.12 11.71
C HIS A 93 -15.53 -2.97 12.67
N GLY A 94 -16.75 -3.30 12.26
CA GLY A 94 -17.95 -3.20 13.10
C GLY A 94 -18.25 -1.77 13.55
N PHE A 95 -17.64 -0.75 12.92
CA PHE A 95 -17.70 0.63 13.37
C PHE A 95 -19.04 1.27 13.00
N LYS A 96 -19.79 1.73 14.00
CA LYS A 96 -21.10 2.38 13.83
C LYS A 96 -21.06 3.80 14.36
N ALA A 97 -21.24 4.77 13.47
CA ALA A 97 -21.19 6.20 13.81
C ALA A 97 -22.23 6.63 14.88
N GLY A 98 -23.35 5.90 15.00
CA GLY A 98 -24.40 6.19 15.98
C GLY A 98 -24.03 5.88 17.43
N ASP A 99 -22.95 5.12 17.66
CA ASP A 99 -22.52 4.67 18.99
C ASP A 99 -21.77 5.77 19.77
N PHE A 100 -21.47 6.92 19.13
CA PHE A 100 -20.64 8.00 19.69
C PHE A 100 -21.46 9.22 20.17
N ILE A 101 -20.95 9.92 21.20
CA ILE A 101 -21.53 11.16 21.77
C ILE A 101 -21.46 12.27 20.71
N GLY A 102 -22.54 13.05 20.55
CA GLY A 102 -22.60 14.16 19.59
C GLY A 102 -22.79 13.74 18.12
N SER A 103 -22.30 12.57 17.72
CA SER A 103 -22.34 12.10 16.34
C SER A 103 -23.69 11.47 15.97
N LYS A 104 -24.29 11.92 14.85
CA LYS A 104 -25.49 11.32 14.24
C LYS A 104 -25.19 10.57 12.94
N SER A 105 -24.04 10.83 12.32
CA SER A 105 -23.64 10.21 11.06
C SER A 105 -22.13 10.26 10.88
N LEU A 106 -21.61 9.44 9.97
CA LEU A 106 -20.19 9.40 9.64
C LEU A 106 -19.69 10.75 9.09
N ARG A 107 -20.56 11.51 8.42
CA ARG A 107 -20.31 12.89 7.98
C ARG A 107 -19.90 13.79 9.15
N VAL A 108 -20.64 13.75 10.26
CA VAL A 108 -20.39 14.58 11.45
C VAL A 108 -19.04 14.21 12.06
N ILE A 109 -18.75 12.91 12.16
CA ILE A 109 -17.48 12.44 12.70
C ILE A 109 -16.30 13.00 11.89
N TYR A 110 -16.30 12.82 10.57
CA TYR A 110 -15.20 13.32 9.72
C TYR A 110 -15.09 14.85 9.71
N SER A 111 -16.19 15.60 9.86
CA SER A 111 -16.15 17.06 9.98
C SER A 111 -15.58 17.57 11.30
N GLU A 112 -15.47 16.72 12.32
CA GLU A 112 -15.00 17.08 13.66
C GLU A 112 -13.60 16.53 13.96
N ILE A 113 -13.07 15.58 13.16
CA ILE A 113 -11.69 15.09 13.29
C ILE A 113 -10.72 16.26 13.23
N ASP A 114 -9.79 16.30 14.19
CA ASP A 114 -8.82 17.38 14.39
C ASP A 114 -9.49 18.76 14.38
N ASN A 115 -10.59 18.92 15.11
CA ASN A 115 -11.39 20.16 15.18
C ASN A 115 -11.89 20.66 13.80
N GLY A 116 -12.13 19.73 12.87
CA GLY A 116 -12.57 20.02 11.50
C GLY A 116 -11.46 20.47 10.57
N GLU A 117 -10.21 20.34 10.99
CA GLU A 117 -9.05 20.75 10.22
C GLU A 117 -8.45 19.62 9.37
N ALA A 118 -8.92 18.37 9.53
CA ALA A 118 -8.39 17.22 8.81
C ALA A 118 -9.06 16.95 7.45
N TYR A 119 -10.34 17.30 7.27
CA TYR A 119 -11.11 16.91 6.09
C TYR A 119 -12.02 18.02 5.56
N THR A 120 -12.17 18.07 4.24
CA THR A 120 -13.16 18.86 3.51
C THR A 120 -14.24 17.92 2.99
N LEU A 121 -15.51 18.25 3.23
CA LEU A 121 -16.64 17.48 2.73
C LEU A 121 -17.42 18.31 1.72
N THR A 122 -17.56 17.80 0.50
CA THR A 122 -18.28 18.47 -0.60
C THR A 122 -19.49 17.62 -1.02
N GLN A 123 -20.59 18.29 -1.38
CA GLN A 123 -21.83 17.66 -1.81
C GLN A 123 -22.06 18.03 -3.28
N ASP A 124 -22.35 17.04 -4.11
CA ASP A 124 -22.58 17.21 -5.55
C ASP A 124 -23.88 17.99 -5.80
N GLU A 125 -23.81 19.08 -6.56
CA GLU A 125 -24.97 19.93 -6.89
C GLU A 125 -25.99 19.20 -7.77
N GLN A 126 -25.58 18.17 -8.54
CA GLN A 126 -26.45 17.38 -9.41
C GLN A 126 -26.90 16.06 -8.76
N LYS A 127 -26.15 15.56 -7.76
CA LYS A 127 -26.45 14.31 -7.02
C LYS A 127 -26.55 14.60 -5.53
N THR A 128 -27.72 15.06 -5.11
CA THR A 128 -28.01 15.58 -3.77
C THR A 128 -27.74 14.62 -2.59
N HIS A 129 -27.36 13.36 -2.82
CA HIS A 129 -27.15 12.34 -1.77
C HIS A 129 -25.71 11.80 -1.68
N ILE A 130 -24.80 12.25 -2.56
CA ILE A 130 -23.40 11.83 -2.52
C ILE A 130 -22.57 12.90 -1.82
N ILE A 131 -21.83 12.48 -0.79
CA ILE A 131 -20.91 13.34 -0.05
C ILE A 131 -19.50 12.81 -0.29
N TYR A 132 -18.69 13.65 -0.91
CA TYR A 132 -17.26 13.39 -1.10
C TYR A 132 -16.49 13.92 0.09
N ILE A 133 -15.37 13.28 0.37
CA ILE A 133 -14.43 13.66 1.41
C ILE A 133 -13.02 13.70 0.82
N GLU A 134 -12.29 14.74 1.19
CA GLU A 134 -10.91 14.99 0.80
C GLU A 134 -10.13 15.45 2.05
N ARG A 135 -8.84 15.13 2.14
CA ARG A 135 -8.02 15.51 3.29
C ARG A 135 -7.55 16.95 3.14
N LYS A 136 -7.75 17.77 4.18
CA LYS A 136 -7.11 19.09 4.30
C LYS A 136 -5.63 18.87 4.56
N GLU A 137 -4.77 19.46 3.75
CA GLU A 137 -3.32 19.36 3.93
C GLU A 137 -2.93 20.04 5.26
N LYS A 138 -2.58 19.22 6.27
CA LYS A 138 -1.87 19.68 7.47
C LYS A 138 -0.66 18.79 7.76
N MET A 139 0.51 19.42 7.72
CA MET A 139 1.80 18.89 8.18
C MET A 139 1.75 18.63 9.69
N GLN A 140 2.10 17.42 10.14
CA GLN A 140 2.86 17.26 11.40
C GLN A 140 3.46 15.86 11.59
N LEU A 141 4.75 15.90 11.93
CA LEU A 141 5.71 14.82 12.20
C LEU A 141 5.60 14.42 13.69
N GLN A 142 5.50 13.12 14.02
CA GLN A 142 5.79 12.63 15.37
C GLN A 142 7.17 11.95 15.40
N SER A 143 8.03 12.46 16.29
CA SER A 143 9.45 12.16 16.41
C SER A 143 9.73 11.04 17.43
N ARG A 144 10.79 10.26 17.19
CA ARG A 144 11.44 9.33 18.15
C ARG A 144 12.81 9.92 18.60
N PRO A 145 13.51 9.36 19.61
CA PRO A 145 14.33 10.12 20.53
C PRO A 145 15.71 10.46 19.94
N LYS A 146 16.22 11.59 20.41
CA LYS A 146 17.47 12.23 20.00
C LYS A 146 18.68 11.42 20.44
N LEU A 147 19.48 10.96 19.49
CA LEU A 147 20.92 11.19 19.51
C LEU A 147 21.26 11.66 18.09
N HIS A 148 21.85 12.85 17.98
CA HIS A 148 22.78 13.36 16.95
C HIS A 148 22.71 14.89 17.00
N ASN A 149 23.88 15.51 17.01
CA ASN A 149 24.07 16.92 17.34
C ASN A 149 23.33 17.84 16.36
N LYS A 150 22.76 18.91 16.92
CA LYS A 150 21.97 19.94 16.21
C LYS A 150 22.74 20.52 15.02
N VAL A 151 22.34 20.13 13.81
CA VAL A 151 22.47 20.96 12.60
C VAL A 151 21.08 21.45 12.25
N LYS A 152 20.94 22.77 12.05
CA LYS A 152 19.63 23.42 11.80
C LYS A 152 19.15 23.08 10.39
N THR A 153 18.29 22.07 10.29
CA THR A 153 17.49 21.78 9.11
C THR A 153 16.55 22.95 8.83
N ALA A 154 16.66 23.56 7.66
CA ALA A 154 15.75 24.59 7.21
C ALA A 154 15.10 24.11 5.90
N SER A 155 13.79 23.87 5.97
CA SER A 155 12.94 23.30 4.92
C SER A 155 13.07 24.03 3.57
N PRO A 156 12.96 23.29 2.45
CA PRO A 156 12.63 23.87 1.13
C PRO A 156 11.24 24.55 1.19
N LYS A 157 10.96 25.48 0.26
CA LYS A 157 9.60 26.05 0.08
C LYS A 157 8.58 24.90 0.04
N GLU A 158 7.48 25.03 0.77
CA GLU A 158 6.44 24.00 1.05
C GLU A 158 5.76 23.36 -0.18
N ASN A 159 6.10 23.74 -1.42
CA ASN A 159 5.38 23.32 -2.64
C ASN A 159 6.26 22.73 -3.76
N SER A 160 7.53 22.37 -3.52
CA SER A 160 8.33 21.67 -4.55
C SER A 160 8.03 20.17 -4.48
N THR A 161 7.29 19.63 -5.45
CA THR A 161 6.91 18.21 -5.53
C THR A 161 7.70 17.43 -6.58
N SER A 162 8.54 18.12 -7.37
CA SER A 162 9.34 17.53 -8.44
C SER A 162 10.76 18.10 -8.50
N LEU A 163 11.68 17.32 -9.07
CA LEU A 163 13.06 17.73 -9.34
C LEU A 163 13.16 19.00 -10.19
N PHE A 164 12.21 19.17 -11.13
CA PHE A 164 12.19 20.30 -12.06
C PHE A 164 11.59 21.58 -11.45
N ASP A 165 10.76 21.46 -10.41
CA ASP A 165 10.35 22.62 -9.61
C ASP A 165 11.46 23.04 -8.62
N PHE A 166 12.31 22.09 -8.22
CA PHE A 166 13.43 22.35 -7.32
C PHE A 166 14.62 23.01 -8.03
N ALA A 167 15.02 22.48 -9.20
CA ALA A 167 16.25 22.87 -9.87
C ALA A 167 16.13 22.99 -11.39
N TRP A 168 16.84 23.98 -11.93
CA TRP A 168 16.97 24.19 -13.37
C TRP A 168 18.17 23.42 -13.92
N PHE A 169 17.99 22.75 -15.07
CA PHE A 169 19.02 22.00 -15.78
C PHE A 169 19.52 22.78 -17.00
N ARG A 170 20.56 23.61 -16.81
CA ARG A 170 21.05 24.55 -17.83
C ARG A 170 21.40 23.90 -19.17
N ASN A 171 22.05 22.74 -19.15
CA ASN A 171 22.48 22.02 -20.35
C ASN A 171 21.44 20.97 -20.82
N GLY A 172 20.26 20.95 -20.18
CA GLY A 172 19.24 19.94 -20.40
C GLY A 172 19.39 18.72 -19.49
N TYR A 173 18.26 18.16 -19.07
CA TYR A 173 18.22 16.98 -18.21
C TYR A 173 18.78 15.72 -18.89
N GLU A 174 18.55 15.58 -20.20
CA GLU A 174 19.10 14.49 -21.01
C GLU A 174 20.62 14.40 -20.94
N VAL A 175 21.30 15.55 -21.02
CA VAL A 175 22.77 15.61 -20.93
C VAL A 175 23.23 15.16 -19.54
N ALA A 176 22.59 15.67 -18.49
CA ALA A 176 22.90 15.28 -17.11
C ALA A 176 22.76 13.76 -16.89
N ILE A 177 21.70 13.15 -17.43
CA ILE A 177 21.45 11.71 -17.31
C ILE A 177 22.45 10.88 -18.10
N ASN A 178 22.85 11.32 -19.30
CA ASN A 178 23.89 10.66 -20.07
C ASN A 178 25.26 10.75 -19.37
N ASP A 179 25.55 11.86 -18.68
CA ASP A 179 26.77 11.99 -17.91
C ASP A 179 26.75 11.12 -16.65
N LEU A 180 25.59 10.99 -15.98
CA LEU A 180 25.42 10.06 -14.87
C LEU A 180 25.65 8.61 -15.29
N GLN A 181 25.04 8.20 -16.41
CA GLN A 181 25.17 6.84 -16.95
C GLN A 181 26.63 6.44 -17.18
N LYS A 182 27.47 7.38 -17.62
CA LYS A 182 28.91 7.13 -17.87
C LYS A 182 29.72 7.04 -16.58
N GLN A 183 29.33 7.77 -15.54
CA GLN A 183 30.04 7.83 -14.26
C GLN A 183 29.68 6.66 -13.34
N ALA A 184 28.41 6.25 -13.36
CA ALA A 184 27.91 5.16 -12.56
C ALA A 184 28.41 3.79 -13.06
N ILE A 185 28.33 2.79 -12.16
CA ILE A 185 28.48 1.39 -12.54
C ILE A 185 27.55 1.08 -13.72
N GLN A 186 28.10 0.41 -14.73
CA GLN A 186 27.38 0.17 -15.97
C GLN A 186 26.19 -0.78 -15.77
N GLU A 187 25.03 -0.34 -16.24
CA GLU A 187 23.76 -1.05 -16.20
C GLU A 187 22.95 -0.74 -17.47
N GLU A 188 22.05 -1.66 -17.83
CA GLU A 188 21.08 -1.44 -18.90
C GLU A 188 19.93 -0.55 -18.38
N TRP A 189 19.88 0.69 -18.86
CA TRP A 189 18.88 1.69 -18.45
C TRP A 189 17.74 1.88 -19.46
N GLY A 190 17.62 0.94 -20.40
CA GLY A 190 16.64 0.98 -21.47
C GLY A 190 16.93 2.06 -22.52
N LYS A 191 16.10 2.08 -23.58
CA LYS A 191 16.26 3.05 -24.67
C LYS A 191 16.23 4.49 -24.14
N ASN A 192 17.19 5.31 -24.56
CA ASN A 192 17.35 6.71 -24.15
C ASN A 192 17.38 6.90 -22.62
N ASN A 193 17.94 5.95 -21.87
CA ASN A 193 18.07 6.00 -20.41
C ASN A 193 16.72 6.19 -19.68
N LYS A 194 15.62 5.63 -20.23
CA LYS A 194 14.26 5.82 -19.70
C LYS A 194 14.14 5.42 -18.22
N TYR A 195 14.78 4.32 -17.81
CA TYR A 195 14.71 3.86 -16.42
C TYR A 195 15.58 4.69 -15.49
N LEU A 196 16.72 5.22 -15.96
CA LEU A 196 17.59 6.06 -15.16
C LEU A 196 16.93 7.41 -14.84
N LYS A 197 16.22 7.99 -15.81
CA LYS A 197 15.41 9.21 -15.59
C LYS A 197 14.35 8.99 -14.52
N TYR A 198 13.55 7.94 -14.69
CA TYR A 198 12.51 7.58 -13.74
C TYR A 198 13.09 7.30 -12.35
N TYR A 199 14.22 6.62 -12.27
CA TYR A 199 14.92 6.32 -11.02
C TYR A 199 15.33 7.60 -10.29
N ILE A 200 16.01 8.54 -10.95
CA ILE A 200 16.49 9.78 -10.33
C ILE A 200 15.32 10.68 -9.91
N GLU A 201 14.31 10.85 -10.76
CA GLU A 201 13.12 11.64 -10.44
C GLU A 201 12.36 11.05 -9.26
N SER A 202 12.17 9.72 -9.25
CA SER A 202 11.48 9.03 -8.16
C SER A 202 12.27 9.09 -6.86
N ARG A 203 13.59 8.87 -6.90
CA ARG A 203 14.44 8.98 -5.71
C ARG A 203 14.39 10.40 -5.14
N PHE A 204 14.52 11.43 -5.97
CA PHE A 204 14.40 12.82 -5.51
C PHE A 204 13.03 13.09 -4.87
N LYS A 205 11.95 12.66 -5.52
CA LYS A 205 10.58 12.81 -4.98
C LYS A 205 10.42 12.11 -3.63
N ILE A 206 10.93 10.88 -3.50
CA ILE A 206 10.89 10.12 -2.24
C ILE A 206 11.72 10.83 -1.17
N THR A 207 12.88 11.37 -1.51
CA THR A 207 13.71 12.18 -0.59
C THR A 207 12.91 13.36 -0.06
N ILE A 208 12.36 14.22 -0.92
CA ILE A 208 11.67 15.43 -0.43
C ILE A 208 10.37 15.14 0.33
N GLU A 209 9.65 14.08 -0.04
CA GLU A 209 8.34 13.76 0.58
C GLU A 209 8.46 12.93 1.86
N LYS A 210 9.46 12.03 1.95
CA LYS A 210 9.54 11.03 3.02
C LYS A 210 10.84 11.08 3.84
N TYR A 211 11.92 11.55 3.25
CA TYR A 211 13.24 11.62 3.89
C TYR A 211 13.87 13.01 3.69
N PRO A 212 13.19 14.10 4.05
CA PRO A 212 13.65 15.46 3.75
C PRO A 212 15.02 15.78 4.38
N GLU A 213 15.42 15.05 5.42
CA GLU A 213 16.75 15.12 6.03
C GLU A 213 17.87 14.65 5.10
N LEU A 214 17.58 13.82 4.10
CA LEU A 214 18.56 13.34 3.10
C LEU A 214 18.76 14.31 1.94
N LEU A 215 18.01 15.43 1.91
CA LEU A 215 18.33 16.57 1.06
C LEU A 215 19.13 17.59 1.87
N PHE A 216 20.45 17.55 1.71
CA PHE A 216 21.35 18.41 2.46
C PHE A 216 21.37 19.84 1.91
N PHE A 217 21.49 20.82 2.80
CA PHE A 217 21.75 22.22 2.48
C PHE A 217 22.92 22.73 3.32
N THR A 218 23.82 23.51 2.72
CA THR A 218 24.84 24.22 3.50
C THR A 218 24.18 25.27 4.41
N GLU A 219 24.89 25.73 5.46
CA GLU A 219 24.33 26.67 6.44
C GLU A 219 23.71 27.92 5.81
N ASN A 220 24.37 28.49 4.79
CA ASN A 220 23.89 29.66 4.04
C ASN A 220 22.90 29.32 2.91
N LYS A 221 22.51 28.05 2.76
CA LYS A 221 21.70 27.50 1.66
C LYS A 221 22.25 27.83 0.26
N SER A 222 23.54 28.11 0.12
CA SER A 222 24.16 28.38 -1.18
C SER A 222 24.28 27.12 -2.04
N LYS A 223 24.28 25.95 -1.41
CA LYS A 223 24.43 24.64 -2.05
C LYS A 223 23.38 23.68 -1.50
N ALA A 224 22.96 22.74 -2.34
CA ALA A 224 22.14 21.62 -1.95
C ALA A 224 22.64 20.34 -2.65
N TYR A 225 22.47 19.19 -2.00
CA TYR A 225 22.80 17.90 -2.61
C TYR A 225 22.06 16.75 -1.94
N PHE A 226 21.81 15.68 -2.71
CA PHE A 226 21.26 14.42 -2.20
C PHE A 226 22.01 13.24 -2.84
N ASN A 227 22.11 12.14 -2.09
CA ASN A 227 22.71 10.90 -2.56
C ASN A 227 21.75 10.21 -3.56
N THR A 228 22.24 9.91 -4.77
CA THR A 228 21.43 9.28 -5.82
C THR A 228 21.17 7.78 -5.59
N GLY A 229 21.91 7.15 -4.67
CA GLY A 229 21.96 5.70 -4.45
C GLY A 229 22.70 4.93 -5.53
N LEU A 230 23.40 5.62 -6.44
CA LEU A 230 24.27 5.01 -7.44
C LEU A 230 25.72 5.16 -7.03
N LEU A 231 26.53 4.19 -7.44
CA LEU A 231 27.96 4.16 -7.20
C LEU A 231 28.73 4.41 -8.49
N THR A 232 29.90 5.01 -8.37
CA THR A 232 30.92 5.02 -9.44
C THR A 232 31.56 3.64 -9.61
N ASN A 233 32.29 3.43 -10.71
CA ASN A 233 33.09 2.21 -10.92
C ASN A 233 34.15 1.95 -9.83
N ASN A 234 34.48 2.98 -9.03
CA ASN A 234 35.40 2.88 -7.89
C ASN A 234 34.66 2.78 -6.55
N TRP A 235 33.38 2.41 -6.56
CA TRP A 235 32.54 2.17 -5.38
C TRP A 235 32.29 3.39 -4.49
N LYS A 236 32.40 4.59 -5.06
CA LYS A 236 32.05 5.84 -4.37
C LYS A 236 30.61 6.26 -4.65
N ASP A 237 29.95 6.85 -3.68
CA ASP A 237 28.62 7.43 -3.84
C ASP A 237 28.59 8.57 -4.87
N LEU A 238 27.50 8.63 -5.63
CA LEU A 238 27.18 9.72 -6.54
C LEU A 238 26.08 10.60 -5.96
N TYR A 239 26.34 11.90 -5.94
CA TYR A 239 25.43 12.92 -5.44
C TYR A 239 24.97 13.82 -6.58
N ALA A 240 23.70 14.21 -6.57
CA ALA A 240 23.23 15.31 -7.41
C ALA A 240 23.55 16.62 -6.69
N TYR A 241 24.36 17.47 -7.32
CA TYR A 241 24.84 18.72 -6.73
C TYR A 241 24.17 19.95 -7.36
N PHE A 242 23.75 20.88 -6.50
CA PHE A 242 23.01 22.07 -6.88
C PHE A 242 23.58 23.32 -6.22
N ASN A 243 23.62 24.41 -6.98
CA ASN A 243 23.95 25.74 -6.47
C ASN A 243 22.71 26.62 -6.44
N LYS A 244 22.58 27.43 -5.39
CA LYS A 244 21.52 28.44 -5.30
C LYS A 244 21.78 29.49 -6.37
N LYS A 245 20.86 29.54 -7.34
CA LYS A 245 20.87 30.51 -8.42
C LYS A 245 19.42 30.78 -8.79
N PRO A 246 18.77 31.74 -8.10
CA PRO A 246 17.40 32.11 -8.41
C PRO A 246 17.28 32.47 -9.88
N ALA A 247 16.37 31.82 -10.58
CA ALA A 247 16.10 32.05 -11.98
C ALA A 247 14.60 31.87 -12.24
N THR A 248 14.10 32.51 -13.29
CA THR A 248 12.76 32.25 -13.81
C THR A 248 12.92 31.40 -15.06
N PHE A 249 12.34 30.21 -15.06
CA PHE A 249 12.37 29.29 -16.20
C PHE A 249 10.95 28.84 -16.53
N ASN A 250 10.53 29.00 -17.79
CA ASN A 250 9.15 28.71 -18.24
C ASN A 250 8.06 29.33 -17.35
N GLY A 251 8.29 30.56 -16.86
CA GLY A 251 7.35 31.26 -15.99
C GLY A 251 7.32 30.79 -14.53
N LYS A 252 8.14 29.80 -14.15
CA LYS A 252 8.29 29.33 -12.76
C LYS A 252 9.58 29.86 -12.13
N GLU A 253 9.50 30.29 -10.88
CA GLU A 253 10.68 30.59 -10.07
C GLU A 253 11.36 29.30 -9.63
N VAL A 254 12.66 29.18 -9.92
CA VAL A 254 13.50 28.06 -9.48
C VAL A 254 14.66 28.62 -8.67
N ASN A 255 14.88 28.07 -7.48
CA ASN A 255 15.88 28.60 -6.54
C ASN A 255 17.28 28.02 -6.75
N TYR A 256 17.36 26.84 -7.38
CA TYR A 256 18.59 26.10 -7.56
C TYR A 256 18.86 25.82 -9.04
N CYS A 257 20.13 25.70 -9.38
CA CYS A 257 20.60 25.22 -10.67
C CYS A 257 21.34 23.92 -10.43
N PHE A 258 20.99 22.89 -11.19
CA PHE A 258 21.77 21.65 -11.23
C PHE A 258 23.15 21.94 -11.80
N VAL A 259 24.18 21.50 -11.08
CA VAL A 259 25.58 21.67 -11.46
C VAL A 259 26.10 20.40 -12.12
N GLY A 260 25.81 19.24 -11.53
CA GLY A 260 26.30 17.96 -12.01
C GLY A 260 26.07 16.83 -11.02
N PHE A 261 26.29 15.61 -11.50
CA PHE A 261 26.49 14.45 -10.63
C PHE A 261 27.98 14.37 -10.27
N VAL A 262 28.28 14.28 -8.98
CA VAL A 262 29.65 14.32 -8.45
C VAL A 262 29.85 13.24 -7.41
N ASP A 263 31.08 12.75 -7.25
CA ASP A 263 31.41 11.75 -6.22
C ASP A 263 31.63 12.40 -4.84
N GLU A 264 31.74 11.56 -3.81
CA GLU A 264 32.00 12.00 -2.43
C GLU A 264 33.30 12.82 -2.22
N ASN A 265 34.25 12.79 -3.17
CA ASN A 265 35.50 13.53 -3.09
C ASN A 265 35.42 14.92 -3.75
N TYR A 266 34.24 15.33 -4.18
CA TYR A 266 34.06 16.65 -4.77
C TYR A 266 34.51 17.75 -3.82
N ARG A 267 35.35 18.67 -4.30
CA ARG A 267 36.02 19.71 -3.47
C ARG A 267 35.04 20.49 -2.58
N ASP A 268 33.83 20.72 -3.07
CA ASP A 268 32.82 21.49 -2.36
C ASP A 268 32.15 20.73 -1.19
N PHE A 269 32.42 19.43 -1.07
CA PHE A 269 32.00 18.60 0.07
C PHE A 269 33.02 18.59 1.21
N ALA A 270 34.24 19.09 0.99
CA ALA A 270 35.28 19.10 2.01
C ALA A 270 34.80 19.80 3.30
N GLY A 271 34.84 19.07 4.42
CA GLY A 271 34.43 19.57 5.73
C GLY A 271 32.92 19.55 6.01
N ASN A 272 32.09 19.04 5.09
CA ASN A 272 30.66 18.85 5.31
C ASN A 272 30.33 17.36 5.49
N GLU A 273 29.31 17.07 6.30
CA GLU A 273 28.70 15.74 6.33
C GLU A 273 27.90 15.50 5.04
N LEU A 274 28.02 14.30 4.47
CA LEU A 274 27.29 13.90 3.28
C LEU A 274 26.00 13.14 3.66
N PRO A 275 24.87 13.40 2.99
CA PRO A 275 23.64 12.67 3.25
C PRO A 275 23.79 11.21 2.83
N ASP A 276 23.28 10.30 3.65
CA ASP A 276 23.21 8.87 3.33
C ASP A 276 22.18 8.60 2.21
N THR A 277 22.16 7.38 1.68
CA THR A 277 21.15 6.92 0.74
C THR A 277 19.82 6.58 1.42
N ILE A 278 18.75 6.51 0.64
CA ILE A 278 17.43 6.14 1.15
C ILE A 278 17.44 4.68 1.61
N ASN A 279 17.08 4.45 2.87
CA ASN A 279 16.79 3.12 3.38
C ASN A 279 15.29 2.82 3.30
N PHE A 280 14.89 1.88 2.43
CA PHE A 280 13.49 1.55 2.16
C PHE A 280 12.86 0.60 3.18
N PHE A 281 13.66 -0.03 4.04
CA PHE A 281 13.20 -1.06 4.98
C PHE A 281 14.00 -1.00 6.29
N LYS A 282 13.42 -1.50 7.38
CA LYS A 282 14.07 -1.46 8.70
C LYS A 282 14.84 -2.74 8.98
N ASN A 283 14.22 -3.87 8.65
CA ASN A 283 14.77 -5.19 8.88
C ASN A 283 14.93 -5.91 7.54
N ALA A 284 15.91 -6.83 7.45
CA ALA A 284 16.11 -7.62 6.23
C ALA A 284 14.87 -8.45 5.85
N GLU A 285 14.07 -8.89 6.83
CA GLU A 285 12.81 -9.61 6.63
C GLU A 285 11.72 -8.81 5.89
N ASP A 286 11.80 -7.47 5.90
CA ASP A 286 10.80 -6.60 5.26
C ASP A 286 10.81 -6.75 3.73
N ILE A 287 11.96 -7.13 3.15
CA ILE A 287 12.14 -7.31 1.69
C ILE A 287 12.00 -8.76 1.23
N TYR A 288 11.77 -9.70 2.15
CA TYR A 288 11.49 -11.08 1.80
C TYR A 288 9.98 -11.36 1.79
N PHE A 289 9.53 -12.05 0.74
CA PHE A 289 8.16 -12.51 0.66
C PHE A 289 7.98 -13.78 1.50
N ASP A 290 7.10 -13.71 2.49
CA ASP A 290 6.74 -14.84 3.35
C ASP A 290 5.74 -15.75 2.64
N ALA A 291 6.24 -16.83 2.03
CA ALA A 291 5.43 -17.78 1.28
C ALA A 291 4.43 -18.58 2.15
N SER A 292 4.52 -18.50 3.49
CA SER A 292 3.58 -19.13 4.41
C SER A 292 2.24 -18.38 4.47
N LEU A 293 2.25 -17.06 4.24
CA LEU A 293 1.05 -16.23 4.29
C LEU A 293 0.16 -16.43 3.06
N ASP A 294 -1.15 -16.24 3.25
CA ASP A 294 -2.11 -16.30 2.15
C ASP A 294 -2.09 -15.06 1.26
N ILE A 295 -2.53 -15.24 0.01
CA ILE A 295 -2.66 -14.15 -0.96
C ILE A 295 -4.16 -13.92 -1.17
N LYS A 296 -4.62 -12.70 -0.91
CA LYS A 296 -6.02 -12.27 -1.05
C LYS A 296 -6.11 -11.14 -2.06
N TYR A 297 -7.24 -11.03 -2.74
CA TYR A 297 -7.44 -10.02 -3.76
C TYR A 297 -8.92 -9.78 -4.07
N ASN A 298 -9.22 -8.67 -4.73
CA ASN A 298 -10.52 -8.39 -5.33
C ASN A 298 -10.47 -8.74 -6.82
N GLU A 299 -11.15 -9.81 -7.21
CA GLU A 299 -11.20 -10.32 -8.59
C GLU A 299 -11.63 -9.25 -9.58
N ASN A 300 -12.74 -8.55 -9.32
CA ASN A 300 -13.30 -7.54 -10.23
C ASN A 300 -12.29 -6.41 -10.45
N HIS A 301 -11.63 -5.94 -9.38
CA HIS A 301 -10.64 -4.87 -9.51
C HIS A 301 -9.46 -5.26 -10.40
N ILE A 302 -9.01 -6.51 -10.32
CA ILE A 302 -7.87 -7.00 -11.10
C ILE A 302 -8.28 -7.31 -12.54
N LEU A 303 -9.42 -7.99 -12.73
CA LEU A 303 -9.84 -8.55 -14.01
C LEU A 303 -10.69 -7.61 -14.88
N GLU A 304 -11.28 -6.56 -14.32
CA GLU A 304 -12.12 -5.62 -15.07
C GLU A 304 -11.41 -4.29 -15.31
N HIS A 305 -10.82 -3.68 -14.27
CA HIS A 305 -10.18 -2.37 -14.41
C HIS A 305 -8.79 -2.41 -15.06
N ASN A 306 -8.10 -3.55 -15.00
CA ASN A 306 -6.74 -3.67 -15.52
C ASN A 306 -6.61 -4.68 -16.65
N ILE A 307 -7.73 -5.15 -17.22
CA ILE A 307 -7.74 -6.21 -18.24
C ILE A 307 -6.89 -5.88 -19.46
N ASP A 308 -6.76 -4.59 -19.79
CA ASP A 308 -5.96 -4.13 -20.94
C ASP A 308 -4.48 -4.48 -20.80
N ARG A 309 -3.98 -4.62 -19.57
CA ARG A 309 -2.60 -5.02 -19.26
C ARG A 309 -2.37 -6.52 -19.39
N PHE A 310 -3.43 -7.33 -19.48
CA PHE A 310 -3.30 -8.79 -19.56
C PHE A 310 -2.88 -9.22 -20.97
N PRO A 311 -2.29 -10.42 -21.10
CA PRO A 311 -2.05 -11.02 -22.42
C PRO A 311 -3.34 -11.26 -23.20
N GLU A 312 -3.22 -11.23 -24.53
CA GLU A 312 -4.37 -11.31 -25.43
C GLU A 312 -5.18 -12.61 -25.27
N PHE A 313 -4.52 -13.73 -24.95
CA PHE A 313 -5.22 -14.99 -24.73
C PHE A 313 -6.13 -14.95 -23.49
N VAL A 314 -5.76 -14.18 -22.46
CA VAL A 314 -6.59 -14.00 -21.25
C VAL A 314 -7.79 -13.12 -21.55
N LYS A 315 -7.61 -12.07 -22.36
CA LYS A 315 -8.70 -11.21 -22.82
C LYS A 315 -9.77 -12.00 -23.59
N ARG A 316 -9.36 -13.04 -24.33
CA ARG A 316 -10.26 -13.98 -25.03
C ARG A 316 -11.03 -14.93 -24.12
N ILE A 317 -10.60 -15.14 -22.87
CA ILE A 317 -11.37 -15.94 -21.90
C ILE A 317 -12.67 -15.17 -21.59
N PRO A 318 -13.85 -15.84 -21.59
CA PRO A 318 -15.10 -15.18 -21.28
C PRO A 318 -15.04 -14.48 -19.91
N PRO A 319 -15.58 -13.25 -19.78
CA PRO A 319 -15.54 -12.50 -18.53
C PRO A 319 -16.32 -13.20 -17.40
N GLY A 320 -16.14 -12.71 -16.17
CA GLY A 320 -16.72 -13.31 -14.97
C GLY A 320 -15.96 -14.55 -14.50
N GLY A 321 -16.68 -15.59 -14.09
CA GLY A 321 -16.14 -16.75 -13.38
C GLY A 321 -15.00 -17.48 -14.09
N ASN A 322 -14.95 -17.49 -15.43
CA ASN A 322 -13.88 -18.18 -16.16
C ASN A 322 -12.52 -17.48 -15.99
N ARG A 323 -12.49 -16.14 -16.00
CA ARG A 323 -11.27 -15.37 -15.74
C ARG A 323 -10.86 -15.45 -14.27
N ALA A 324 -11.84 -15.49 -13.35
CA ALA A 324 -11.59 -15.67 -11.92
C ALA A 324 -10.90 -17.02 -11.63
N ILE A 325 -11.46 -18.12 -12.15
CA ILE A 325 -10.88 -19.47 -12.01
C ILE A 325 -9.45 -19.52 -12.59
N TRP A 326 -9.25 -18.87 -13.74
CA TRP A 326 -7.94 -18.78 -14.35
C TRP A 326 -6.94 -18.02 -13.46
N LEU A 327 -7.36 -16.88 -12.90
CA LEU A 327 -6.53 -16.04 -12.03
C LEU A 327 -6.17 -16.78 -10.72
N ASP A 328 -7.12 -17.48 -10.12
CA ASP A 328 -6.89 -18.35 -8.96
C ASP A 328 -5.87 -19.45 -9.27
N GLY A 329 -6.04 -20.11 -10.41
CA GLY A 329 -5.14 -21.15 -10.88
C GLY A 329 -3.71 -20.63 -10.99
N ILE A 330 -3.52 -19.51 -11.71
CA ILE A 330 -2.19 -18.97 -11.96
C ILE A 330 -1.52 -18.45 -10.69
N ILE A 331 -2.27 -17.81 -9.78
CA ILE A 331 -1.77 -17.37 -8.47
C ILE A 331 -1.34 -18.59 -7.64
N LYS A 332 -2.15 -19.65 -7.61
CA LYS A 332 -1.84 -20.89 -6.89
C LYS A 332 -0.57 -21.57 -7.44
N HIS A 333 -0.41 -21.62 -8.75
CA HIS A 333 0.82 -22.13 -9.38
C HIS A 333 2.04 -21.26 -9.08
N THR A 334 1.87 -19.94 -9.11
CA THR A 334 2.91 -18.97 -8.75
C THR A 334 3.33 -19.14 -7.29
N LYS A 335 2.39 -19.24 -6.34
CA LYS A 335 2.68 -19.48 -4.92
C LYS A 335 3.47 -20.77 -4.70
N LYS A 336 3.18 -21.84 -5.45
CA LYS A 336 4.00 -23.08 -5.42
C LYS A 336 5.45 -22.81 -5.84
N ARG A 337 5.69 -22.01 -6.88
CA ARG A 337 7.06 -21.66 -7.31
C ARG A 337 7.78 -20.82 -6.24
N ILE A 338 7.10 -19.82 -5.69
CA ILE A 338 7.65 -18.95 -4.64
C ILE A 338 8.09 -19.76 -3.41
N GLN A 339 7.30 -20.75 -3.00
CA GLN A 339 7.65 -21.66 -1.88
C GLN A 339 8.97 -22.43 -2.08
N ARG A 340 9.42 -22.61 -3.33
CA ARG A 340 10.63 -23.38 -3.68
C ARG A 340 11.81 -22.46 -4.03
N ASN A 341 11.54 -21.20 -4.35
CA ASN A 341 12.55 -20.20 -4.64
C ASN A 341 12.13 -18.84 -4.07
N TYR A 342 12.73 -18.48 -2.94
CA TYR A 342 12.47 -17.23 -2.23
C TYR A 342 12.87 -15.97 -3.02
N ARG A 343 13.72 -16.12 -4.07
CA ARG A 343 14.12 -15.02 -4.98
C ARG A 343 13.12 -14.77 -6.10
N THR A 344 12.05 -15.57 -6.20
CA THR A 344 11.05 -15.42 -7.27
C THR A 344 10.34 -14.08 -7.18
N VAL A 345 10.03 -13.63 -5.96
CA VAL A 345 9.34 -12.37 -5.71
C VAL A 345 10.36 -11.25 -5.57
N ILE A 346 10.10 -10.11 -6.21
CA ILE A 346 11.00 -8.95 -6.20
C ILE A 346 10.35 -7.81 -5.41
N PRO A 347 11.04 -7.21 -4.44
CA PRO A 347 10.55 -6.00 -3.76
C PRO A 347 10.51 -4.81 -4.73
N GLN A 348 9.51 -3.95 -4.58
CA GLN A 348 9.36 -2.72 -5.35
C GLN A 348 8.88 -1.57 -4.48
N TRP A 349 9.17 -0.35 -4.90
CA TRP A 349 8.57 0.84 -4.30
C TRP A 349 7.44 1.35 -5.18
N TYR A 350 6.22 1.35 -4.65
CA TYR A 350 5.04 1.80 -5.38
C TYR A 350 4.08 2.55 -4.46
N ASN A 351 3.56 3.68 -4.96
CA ASN A 351 2.64 4.57 -4.24
C ASN A 351 3.08 4.88 -2.78
N GLY A 352 4.37 5.16 -2.61
CA GLY A 352 4.94 5.53 -1.32
C GLY A 352 5.08 4.39 -0.29
N SER A 353 4.98 3.13 -0.72
CA SER A 353 5.10 1.96 0.15
C SER A 353 5.92 0.84 -0.48
N LEU A 354 6.57 0.04 0.38
CA LEU A 354 7.22 -1.20 -0.02
C LEU A 354 6.15 -2.24 -0.39
N CYS A 355 6.25 -2.76 -1.60
CA CYS A 355 5.38 -3.79 -2.16
C CYS A 355 6.20 -4.92 -2.78
N PHE A 356 5.53 -5.96 -3.24
CA PHE A 356 6.13 -7.14 -3.86
C PHE A 356 5.60 -7.36 -5.27
N LEU A 357 6.47 -7.82 -6.17
CA LEU A 357 6.15 -8.21 -7.54
C LEU A 357 6.10 -9.72 -7.66
N LEU A 358 4.93 -10.25 -8.00
CA LEU A 358 4.73 -11.67 -8.26
C LEU A 358 4.63 -11.89 -9.78
N PRO A 359 5.56 -12.62 -10.39
CA PRO A 359 5.52 -12.90 -11.83
C PRO A 359 4.45 -13.95 -12.13
N LEU A 360 3.50 -13.63 -13.01
CA LEU A 360 2.57 -14.64 -13.53
C LEU A 360 3.18 -15.26 -14.79
N SER A 361 3.41 -16.57 -14.73
CA SER A 361 3.90 -17.37 -15.87
C SER A 361 2.90 -18.46 -16.17
N PHE A 362 2.44 -18.51 -17.42
CA PHE A 362 1.33 -19.35 -17.87
C PHE A 362 1.76 -20.76 -18.23
N ASP A 363 3.01 -20.92 -18.61
CA ASP A 363 3.67 -22.17 -18.97
C ASP A 363 5.19 -22.06 -18.73
N ASP A 364 5.92 -23.14 -19.01
CA ASP A 364 7.37 -23.18 -18.83
C ASP A 364 8.11 -22.19 -19.74
N SER A 365 7.55 -21.82 -20.90
CA SER A 365 8.16 -20.87 -21.82
C SER A 365 8.14 -19.43 -21.30
N THR A 366 7.17 -19.10 -20.43
CA THR A 366 6.96 -17.77 -19.84
C THR A 366 7.51 -17.65 -18.42
N ILE A 367 8.13 -18.70 -17.87
CA ILE A 367 8.73 -18.71 -16.53
C ILE A 367 9.74 -17.58 -16.33
N ASN A 368 10.58 -17.32 -17.34
CA ASN A 368 11.62 -16.29 -17.34
C ASN A 368 11.26 -15.04 -18.17
N LYS A 369 10.02 -14.98 -18.66
CA LYS A 369 9.48 -13.87 -19.46
C LYS A 369 8.01 -13.65 -19.11
N PRO A 370 7.69 -13.35 -17.84
CA PRO A 370 6.31 -13.11 -17.45
C PRO A 370 5.78 -11.88 -18.18
N GLU A 371 4.60 -12.00 -18.76
CA GLU A 371 3.96 -10.89 -19.49
C GLU A 371 3.11 -10.01 -18.55
N LEU A 372 2.81 -10.52 -17.35
CA LEU A 372 1.99 -9.84 -16.35
C LEU A 372 2.54 -10.09 -14.95
N LEU A 373 2.52 -9.05 -14.12
CA LEU A 373 2.97 -9.12 -12.74
C LEU A 373 1.89 -8.62 -11.80
N LEU A 374 1.75 -9.26 -10.65
CA LEU A 374 0.87 -8.80 -9.58
C LEU A 374 1.66 -8.02 -8.53
N THR A 375 1.12 -6.88 -8.13
CA THR A 375 1.65 -6.08 -7.02
C THR A 375 0.96 -6.48 -5.73
N CYS A 376 1.73 -7.00 -4.77
CA CYS A 376 1.24 -7.42 -3.47
C CYS A 376 1.72 -6.50 -2.34
N ILE A 377 0.83 -6.16 -1.42
CA ILE A 377 1.12 -5.40 -0.21
C ILE A 377 1.02 -6.35 0.98
N LYS A 378 2.07 -6.42 1.81
CA LYS A 378 2.03 -7.18 3.06
C LYS A 378 1.01 -6.55 4.02
N LYS A 379 0.04 -7.33 4.47
CA LYS A 379 -0.85 -7.03 5.60
C LYS A 379 -0.39 -7.88 6.79
N GLN A 380 -1.12 -7.82 7.91
CA GLN A 380 -0.72 -8.49 9.14
C GLN A 380 -0.53 -10.00 8.95
N ASP A 381 -1.52 -10.68 8.37
CA ASP A 381 -1.53 -12.16 8.25
C ASP A 381 -1.68 -12.67 6.80
N TYR A 382 -1.58 -11.77 5.81
CA TYR A 382 -1.76 -12.10 4.40
C TYR A 382 -1.13 -11.05 3.48
N TYR A 383 -1.00 -11.36 2.21
CA TYR A 383 -0.64 -10.43 1.14
C TYR A 383 -1.89 -10.01 0.37
N TRP A 384 -2.08 -8.71 0.15
CA TRP A 384 -3.16 -8.16 -0.67
C TRP A 384 -2.66 -7.82 -2.06
N ILE A 385 -3.23 -8.40 -3.12
CA ILE A 385 -2.94 -7.96 -4.48
C ILE A 385 -3.65 -6.64 -4.74
N ALA A 386 -2.87 -5.58 -4.91
CA ALA A 386 -3.37 -4.23 -5.12
C ALA A 386 -3.66 -3.94 -6.60
N THR A 387 -2.81 -4.42 -7.52
CA THR A 387 -2.93 -4.14 -8.96
C THR A 387 -2.06 -5.10 -9.77
N CYS A 388 -2.09 -5.00 -11.10
CA CYS A 388 -1.16 -5.67 -11.99
C CYS A 388 -0.35 -4.67 -12.84
N LEU A 389 0.89 -5.04 -13.16
CA LEU A 389 1.87 -4.21 -13.87
C LEU A 389 2.42 -4.95 -15.09
N THR A 390 2.82 -4.18 -16.09
CA THR A 390 3.67 -4.68 -17.18
C THR A 390 5.12 -4.85 -16.68
N PRO A 391 5.95 -5.65 -17.34
CA PRO A 391 7.36 -5.83 -16.96
C PRO A 391 8.14 -4.51 -16.90
N GLU A 392 7.89 -3.58 -17.83
CA GLU A 392 8.57 -2.28 -17.86
C GLU A 392 8.25 -1.41 -16.63
N MET A 393 6.97 -1.36 -16.23
CA MET A 393 6.53 -0.65 -15.03
C MET A 393 7.16 -1.28 -13.78
N ALA A 394 7.14 -2.61 -13.72
CA ALA A 394 7.67 -3.37 -12.61
C ALA A 394 9.19 -3.18 -12.43
N TYR A 395 9.95 -3.21 -13.53
CA TYR A 395 11.40 -2.95 -13.48
C TYR A 395 11.70 -1.56 -12.94
N SER A 396 10.96 -0.55 -13.43
CA SER A 396 11.09 0.84 -12.99
C SER A 396 10.89 0.98 -11.47
N ASN A 397 9.83 0.36 -10.93
CA ASN A 397 9.51 0.41 -9.50
C ASN A 397 10.48 -0.40 -8.63
N ALA A 398 10.94 -1.55 -9.13
CA ALA A 398 11.89 -2.41 -8.42
C ALA A 398 13.27 -1.74 -8.33
N ARG A 399 13.73 -1.14 -9.44
CA ARG A 399 15.05 -0.49 -9.53
C ARG A 399 15.20 0.69 -8.58
N ILE A 400 14.09 1.35 -8.19
CA ILE A 400 14.08 2.39 -7.14
C ILE A 400 14.73 1.85 -5.87
N ILE A 401 14.41 0.62 -5.44
CA ILE A 401 14.96 0.03 -4.22
C ILE A 401 16.37 -0.47 -4.49
N ALA A 402 16.51 -1.38 -5.45
CA ALA A 402 17.77 -2.04 -5.78
C ALA A 402 17.73 -2.57 -7.22
N LYS A 403 18.89 -2.77 -7.83
CA LYS A 403 19.00 -3.45 -9.13
C LYS A 403 18.39 -4.86 -9.02
N PRO A 404 17.37 -5.21 -9.82
CA PRO A 404 16.77 -6.54 -9.77
C PRO A 404 17.75 -7.61 -10.26
N GLU A 405 18.33 -8.38 -9.35
CA GLU A 405 19.18 -9.54 -9.67
C GLU A 405 18.29 -10.79 -9.81
N SER A 406 17.54 -10.85 -10.92
CA SER A 406 16.55 -11.88 -11.20
C SER A 406 16.66 -12.46 -12.61
N ASP A 407 16.20 -13.70 -12.78
CA ASP A 407 16.22 -14.38 -14.08
C ASP A 407 15.18 -13.83 -15.05
N TRP A 408 14.13 -13.18 -14.54
CA TRP A 408 12.90 -12.88 -15.28
C TRP A 408 12.57 -11.38 -15.40
N LEU A 409 13.00 -10.53 -14.47
CA LEU A 409 12.78 -9.08 -14.53
C LEU A 409 14.04 -8.40 -15.05
N LYS A 410 14.00 -7.97 -16.31
CA LYS A 410 15.10 -7.31 -17.02
C LYS A 410 14.62 -5.99 -17.64
N PRO A 411 15.51 -5.01 -17.84
CA PRO A 411 15.17 -3.73 -18.46
C PRO A 411 14.64 -3.85 -19.89
#